data_AF-A0A2G5SHL7-F1
#
_entry.id   AF-A0A2G5SHL7-F1
#
_cell.length_a   1.000
_cell.length_b   1.000
_cell.length_c   1.000
_cell.angle_alpha   90.00
_cell.angle_beta   90.00
_cell.angle_gamma   90.00
#
_symmetry.space_group_name_H-M   'P 1'
#
loop_
_entity.id
_entity.type
_entity.pdbx_description
1 polymer ?
#
loop_
_entity_poly.entity_id
_entity_poly.type
_entity_poly.pdbx_seq_one_letter_code
_entity_poly.pdbx_strand_id
1 'polypeptide(L)'
;MVEDEILIMKEAFLANANAKKWQMDIQNSGDYGIIYEALGRIRFDFSTEWFFEIPSSEEIFCIRISRACWTFDTISFTRMDFVDVPENALIR
;
A
#
# COMPACT_ATOMS: atom_id res chain seq x y z
N MET A 1 12.89 -11.11 5.41
CA MET A 1 11.72 -11.18 6.32
C MET A 1 10.65 -10.19 5.90
N VAL A 2 10.94 -8.89 5.79
CA VAL A 2 9.92 -7.87 5.43
C VAL A 2 9.38 -8.01 3.99
N GLU A 3 10.21 -8.36 3.00
CA GLU A 3 9.76 -8.52 1.60
C GLU A 3 8.74 -9.66 1.41
N ASP A 4 8.93 -10.79 2.11
CA ASP A 4 8.03 -11.94 2.05
C ASP A 4 6.66 -11.59 2.65
N GLU A 5 6.64 -10.82 3.74
CA GLU A 5 5.40 -10.35 4.38
C GLU A 5 4.63 -9.39 3.47
N ILE A 6 5.33 -8.53 2.72
CA ILE A 6 4.72 -7.62 1.74
C ILE A 6 4.11 -8.38 0.58
N LEU A 7 4.80 -9.39 0.06
CA LEU A 7 4.26 -10.24 -1.00
C LEU A 7 2.99 -10.95 -0.54
N ILE A 8 3.01 -11.55 0.66
CA ILE A 8 1.84 -12.22 1.26
C ILE A 8 0.68 -11.22 1.41
N MET A 9 0.92 -9.98 1.85
CA MET A 9 -0.12 -8.96 1.95
C MET A 9 -0.72 -8.62 0.58
N LYS A 10 0.11 -8.42 -0.45
CA LYS A 10 -0.35 -8.14 -1.82
C LYS A 10 -1.19 -9.30 -2.35
N GLU A 11 -0.72 -10.52 -2.24
CA GLU A 11 -1.45 -11.72 -2.69
C GLU A 11 -2.76 -11.90 -1.92
N ALA A 12 -2.74 -11.77 -0.59
CA ALA A 12 -3.92 -11.90 0.26
C ALA A 12 -4.96 -10.80 0.01
N PHE A 13 -4.55 -9.65 -0.51
CA PHE A 13 -5.44 -8.59 -0.96
C PHE A 13 -6.00 -8.87 -2.35
N LEU A 14 -5.15 -9.23 -3.33
CA LEU A 14 -5.60 -9.53 -4.69
C LEU A 14 -6.60 -10.70 -4.70
N ALA A 15 -6.43 -11.67 -3.81
CA ALA A 15 -7.33 -12.79 -3.62
C ALA A 15 -8.63 -12.44 -2.87
N ASN A 16 -8.74 -11.28 -2.24
CA ASN A 16 -9.93 -10.89 -1.47
C ASN A 16 -10.66 -9.72 -2.12
N ALA A 17 -11.94 -9.91 -2.42
CA ALA A 17 -12.78 -8.87 -3.00
C ALA A 17 -13.12 -7.72 -2.03
N ASN A 18 -12.93 -7.92 -0.72
CA ASN A 18 -13.23 -6.92 0.28
C ASN A 18 -11.98 -6.10 0.65
N ALA A 19 -12.20 -4.82 0.97
CA ALA A 19 -11.15 -3.96 1.51
C ALA A 19 -10.54 -4.57 2.79
N LYS A 20 -9.21 -4.58 2.87
CA LYS A 20 -8.47 -5.08 4.03
C LYS A 20 -7.62 -3.97 4.64
N LYS A 21 -7.74 -3.81 5.95
CA LYS A 21 -6.86 -2.97 6.76
C LYS A 21 -5.92 -3.88 7.55
N TRP A 22 -4.63 -3.64 7.45
CA TRP A 22 -3.59 -4.35 8.19
C TRP A 22 -2.91 -3.40 9.15
N GLN A 23 -2.62 -3.88 10.36
CA GLN A 23 -1.80 -3.17 11.32
C GLN A 23 -0.45 -3.88 11.37
N MET A 24 0.61 -3.14 11.08
CA MET A 24 1.98 -3.64 11.18
C MET A 24 2.66 -2.96 12.36
N ASP A 25 3.33 -3.78 13.18
CA ASP A 25 4.22 -3.31 14.23
C ASP A 25 5.62 -3.18 13.63
N ILE A 26 6.10 -1.95 13.51
CA ILE A 26 7.37 -1.67 12.87
C ILE A 26 8.32 -1.12 13.93
N GLN A 27 9.31 -1.95 14.28
CA GLN A 27 10.21 -1.64 15.39
C GLN A 27 11.30 -0.64 15.00
N ASN A 28 11.68 -0.55 13.73
CA ASN A 28 12.76 0.34 13.28
C ASN A 28 12.38 1.23 12.10
N SER A 29 12.95 2.44 12.10
CA SER A 29 12.72 3.41 11.02
C SER A 29 13.26 2.97 9.64
N GLY A 30 14.21 2.03 9.61
CA GLY A 30 14.73 1.45 8.37
C GLY A 30 13.74 0.50 7.67
N ASP A 31 12.86 -0.14 8.44
CA ASP A 31 11.87 -1.09 7.90
C ASP A 31 10.80 -0.38 7.09
N TYR A 32 10.53 0.91 7.40
CA TYR A 32 9.68 1.76 6.56
C TYR A 32 10.24 1.83 5.14
N GLY A 33 11.51 2.19 4.98
CA GLY A 33 12.14 2.34 3.66
C GLY A 33 11.98 1.09 2.80
N ILE A 34 12.09 -0.09 3.39
CA ILE A 34 11.90 -1.38 2.72
C ILE A 34 10.45 -1.57 2.27
N ILE A 35 9.48 -1.25 3.12
CA ILE A 35 8.05 -1.32 2.77
C ILE A 35 7.72 -0.36 1.63
N TYR A 36 8.22 0.88 1.69
CA TYR A 36 8.06 1.86 0.61
C TYR A 36 8.68 1.34 -0.69
N GLU A 37 9.96 0.93 -0.68
CA GLU A 37 10.66 0.44 -1.87
C GLU A 37 9.98 -0.79 -2.52
N ALA A 38 9.47 -1.71 -1.69
CA ALA A 38 8.80 -2.93 -2.16
C ALA A 38 7.36 -2.68 -2.63
N LEU A 39 6.65 -1.70 -2.05
CA LEU A 39 5.29 -1.34 -2.47
C LEU A 39 5.29 -0.50 -3.74
N GLY A 40 6.23 0.42 -3.90
CA GLY A 40 6.43 1.18 -5.12
C GLY A 40 7.78 1.87 -5.06
N ARG A 41 8.68 1.57 -6.00
CA ARG A 41 10.04 2.13 -6.18
C ARG A 41 10.05 3.68 -6.34
N ILE A 42 9.57 4.42 -5.35
CA ILE A 42 9.28 5.85 -5.42
C ILE A 42 9.79 6.50 -4.14
N ARG A 43 10.26 7.74 -4.29
CA ARG A 43 10.89 8.53 -3.22
C ARG A 43 9.91 8.85 -2.09
N PHE A 44 10.48 8.90 -0.90
CA PHE A 44 9.85 9.11 0.40
C PHE A 44 9.02 10.41 0.47
N ASP A 45 7.71 10.30 0.73
CA ASP A 45 6.87 11.44 1.16
C ASP A 45 5.87 11.01 2.24
N PHE A 46 5.71 11.83 3.28
CA PHE A 46 5.27 11.43 4.64
C PHE A 46 3.76 11.19 4.83
N SER A 47 2.94 11.32 3.79
CA SER A 47 1.52 10.95 3.84
C SER A 47 1.02 10.68 2.43
N THR A 48 1.31 9.50 1.92
CA THR A 48 1.05 9.18 0.53
C THR A 48 0.02 8.06 0.44
N GLU A 49 -1.09 8.38 -0.20
CA GLU A 49 -1.94 7.38 -0.82
C GLU A 49 -1.30 7.05 -2.17
N TRP A 50 -1.17 5.76 -2.46
CA TRP A 50 -0.65 5.29 -3.75
C TRP A 50 -1.72 4.52 -4.48
N PHE A 51 -1.82 4.78 -5.78
CA PHE A 51 -2.83 4.21 -6.64
C PHE A 51 -2.12 3.37 -7.70
N PHE A 52 -2.29 2.06 -7.63
CA PHE A 52 -1.69 1.12 -8.58
C PHE A 52 -2.75 0.53 -9.50
N GLU A 53 -2.49 0.59 -10.80
CA GLU A 53 -3.36 -0.02 -11.80
C GLU A 53 -3.32 -1.56 -11.67
N ILE A 54 -4.49 -2.20 -11.63
CA ILE A 54 -4.58 -3.67 -11.66
C ILE A 54 -4.71 -4.09 -13.12
N PRO A 55 -3.85 -4.99 -13.63
CA PRO A 55 -3.93 -5.43 -15.02
C PRO A 55 -5.31 -6.02 -15.36
N SER A 56 -5.92 -5.51 -16.43
CA SER A 56 -7.22 -5.97 -16.95
C SER A 56 -8.42 -5.73 -16.01
N SER A 57 -8.37 -4.69 -15.17
CA SER A 57 -9.49 -4.29 -14.31
C SER A 57 -9.86 -2.82 -14.52
N GLU A 58 -11.12 -2.47 -14.33
CA GLU A 58 -11.56 -1.07 -14.14
C GLU A 58 -11.30 -0.57 -12.70
N GLU A 59 -10.72 -1.42 -11.85
CA GLU A 59 -10.38 -1.14 -10.46
C GLU A 59 -8.91 -0.73 -10.28
N ILE A 60 -8.68 0.15 -9.31
CA ILE A 60 -7.36 0.53 -8.80
C ILE A 60 -7.15 -0.01 -7.39
N PHE A 61 -5.90 -0.34 -7.10
CA PHE A 61 -5.43 -0.63 -5.75
C PHE A 61 -4.92 0.64 -5.06
N CYS A 62 -5.68 1.15 -4.09
CA CYS A 62 -5.26 2.24 -3.21
C CYS A 62 -4.58 1.68 -1.96
N ILE A 63 -3.34 2.10 -1.71
CA ILE A 63 -2.58 1.82 -0.50
C ILE A 63 -2.45 3.10 0.30
N ARG A 64 -2.80 3.06 1.58
CA ARG A 64 -2.59 4.16 2.53
C ARG A 64 -1.79 3.67 3.72
N ILE A 65 -0.64 4.29 3.96
CA ILE A 65 0.14 4.08 5.18
C ILE A 65 -0.12 5.24 6.12
N SER A 66 -0.68 4.96 7.29
CA SER A 66 -0.88 5.96 8.34
C SER A 66 0.00 5.63 9.54
N ARG A 67 0.84 6.59 9.92
CA ARG A 67 1.69 6.50 11.10
C ARG A 67 0.91 6.96 12.33
N ALA A 68 0.68 6.05 13.28
CA ALA A 68 0.26 6.46 14.60
C ALA A 68 1.52 6.78 15.42
N CYS A 69 1.55 7.93 16.09
CA CYS A 69 2.61 8.22 17.04
C CYS A 69 2.71 7.04 18.02
N TRP A 70 3.91 6.46 18.15
CA TRP A 70 4.38 5.55 19.21
C TRP A 70 4.64 4.07 18.95
N THR A 71 4.25 3.41 17.84
CA THR A 71 4.83 2.08 17.44
C THR A 71 4.19 1.44 16.20
N PHE A 72 2.93 1.76 15.90
CA PHE A 72 2.18 1.01 14.87
C PHE A 72 1.87 1.85 13.64
N ASP A 73 2.24 1.31 12.48
CA ASP A 73 1.78 1.83 11.21
C ASP A 73 0.63 0.96 10.72
N THR A 74 -0.44 1.62 10.29
CA THR A 74 -1.54 0.94 9.63
C THR A 74 -1.34 1.05 8.13
N ILE A 75 -1.33 -0.10 7.46
CA ILE A 75 -1.40 -0.18 6.00
C ILE A 75 -2.82 -0.56 5.63
N SER A 76 -3.52 0.35 4.96
CA SER A 76 -4.88 0.14 4.51
C SER A 76 -4.89 -0.05 3.01
N PHE A 77 -5.59 -1.09 2.57
CA PHE A 77 -5.73 -1.41 1.16
C PHE A 77 -7.20 -1.31 0.76
N THR A 78 -7.47 -0.53 -0.27
CA THR A 78 -8.83 -0.23 -0.73
C THR A 78 -8.89 -0.44 -2.24
N ARG A 79 -9.91 -1.18 -2.70
CA ARG A 79 -10.26 -1.20 -4.13
C ARG A 79 -11.18 -0.02 -4.40
N MET A 80 -10.94 0.67 -5.48
CA MET A 80 -11.78 1.78 -5.94
C MET A 80 -11.81 1.80 -7.47
N ASP A 81 -12.80 2.48 -8.04
CA ASP A 81 -12.92 2.57 -9.49
C ASP A 81 -11.81 3.47 -10.07
N PHE A 82 -11.34 3.15 -11.26
CA PHE A 82 -10.26 3.90 -11.92
C PHE A 82 -10.56 5.40 -12.04
N VAL A 83 -11.84 5.73 -12.23
CA VAL A 83 -12.34 7.10 -12.41
C VAL A 83 -12.20 7.97 -11.15
N ASP A 84 -11.99 7.38 -9.97
CA ASP A 84 -11.87 8.08 -8.71
C ASP A 84 -10.44 8.62 -8.45
N VAL A 85 -9.47 8.30 -9.33
CA VAL A 85 -8.05 8.63 -9.14
C VAL A 85 -7.57 9.70 -10.13
N PRO A 86 -6.93 10.79 -9.66
CA PRO A 86 -6.29 11.77 -10.53
C PRO A 86 -5.20 11.14 -11.41
N GLU A 87 -5.16 11.45 -12.72
CA GLU A 87 -4.20 10.85 -13.66
C GLU A 87 -2.73 10.99 -13.23
N ASN A 88 -2.38 12.09 -12.55
CA ASN A 88 -1.02 12.36 -12.06
C ASN A 88 -0.66 11.63 -10.76
N ALA A 89 -1.62 10.96 -10.12
CA ALA A 89 -1.44 10.19 -8.89
C ALA A 89 -1.31 8.67 -9.17
N LEU A 90 -1.60 8.23 -10.40
CA LEU A 90 -1.57 6.83 -10.80
C LEU A 90 -0.14 6.33 -11.03
N ILE A 91 0.16 5.14 -10.52
CA ILE A 91 1.38 4.39 -10.75
C ILE A 91 1.04 3.18 -11.63
N ARG A 92 1.68 3.11 -12.81
CA ARG A 92 1.57 2.01 -13.78
C ARG A 92 2.71 1.01 -13.64
#